data_AF-A0A1S1GSM3-F1
#
_entry.id   AF-A0A1S1GSM3-F1
#
_cell.length_a   1.000
_cell.length_b   1.000
_cell.length_c   1.000
_cell.angle_alpha   90.00
_cell.angle_beta   90.00
_cell.angle_gamma   90.00
#
_symmetry.space_group_name_H-M   'P 1'
#
loop_
_entity.id
_entity.type
_entity.pdbx_description
1 polymer ?
#
loop_
_entity_poly.entity_id
_entity_poly.type
_entity_poly.pdbx_seq_one_letter_code
_entity_poly.pdbx_strand_id
1 'polypeptide(L)'
;MSSLLEEIKYCGFNFIILLFGYLTFYRPANESREIFQKEYGDKIKLSHFFNENYRSVGMEHIKLYISAIVIFIIVIAIALLIIKLATKNLYSPFIQILISILLIVMSLYSMINTYIASIILATVFIGLVIWAFTNDAK
;
A
#
# COMPACT_ATOMS: atom_id res chain seq x y z
N MET A 1 5.97 27.61 -27.17
CA MET A 1 5.11 27.22 -26.03
C MET A 1 6.00 27.16 -24.80
N SER A 2 5.65 27.84 -23.69
CA SER A 2 6.52 27.87 -22.50
C SER A 2 6.69 26.45 -21.93
N SER A 3 7.85 26.13 -21.37
CA SER A 3 8.13 24.81 -20.77
C SER A 3 7.08 24.40 -19.73
N LEU A 4 6.50 25.39 -19.05
CA LEU A 4 5.45 25.24 -18.04
C LEU A 4 4.14 24.67 -18.61
N LEU A 5 3.77 25.06 -19.83
CA LEU A 5 2.57 24.52 -20.51
C LEU A 5 2.77 23.07 -20.96
N GLU A 6 3.99 22.69 -21.35
CA GLU A 6 4.33 21.30 -21.67
C GLU A 6 4.36 20.43 -20.40
N GLU A 7 4.91 20.94 -19.29
CA GLU A 7 4.87 20.30 -17.97
C GLU A 7 3.42 19.97 -17.56
N ILE A 8 2.52 20.97 -17.58
CA ILE A 8 1.11 20.78 -17.19
C ILE A 8 0.41 19.80 -18.13
N LYS A 9 0.63 19.92 -19.45
CA LYS A 9 -0.03 19.07 -20.44
C LYS A 9 0.31 17.59 -20.26
N TYR A 10 1.59 17.27 -20.06
CA TYR A 10 2.02 15.88 -19.97
C TYR A 10 1.90 15.32 -18.54
N CYS A 11 2.14 16.14 -17.51
CA CYS A 11 2.22 15.65 -16.13
C CYS A 11 0.94 15.89 -15.33
N GLY A 12 0.06 16.79 -15.76
CA GLY A 12 -1.17 17.13 -15.05
C GLY A 12 -2.12 15.95 -14.92
N PHE A 13 -2.29 15.16 -15.98
CA PHE A 13 -3.11 13.94 -15.92
C PHE A 13 -2.53 12.92 -14.93
N ASN A 14 -1.21 12.69 -14.96
CA ASN A 14 -0.58 11.75 -14.05
C ASN A 14 -0.64 12.23 -12.58
N PHE A 15 -0.61 13.55 -12.37
CA PHE A 15 -0.84 14.15 -11.05
C PHE A 15 -2.26 13.91 -10.54
N ILE A 16 -3.27 13.99 -11.41
CA ILE A 16 -4.66 13.67 -11.04
C ILE A 16 -4.79 12.21 -10.61
N ILE A 17 -4.14 11.28 -11.31
CA ILE A 17 -4.13 9.85 -10.92
C ILE A 17 -3.44 9.67 -9.57
N LEU A 18 -2.31 10.34 -9.33
CA LEU A 18 -1.63 10.32 -8.03
C LEU A 18 -2.55 10.83 -6.93
N LEU A 19 -3.22 11.96 -7.15
CA LEU A 19 -4.14 12.55 -6.19
C LEU A 19 -5.34 11.64 -5.91
N PHE A 20 -5.87 10.99 -6.94
CA PHE A 20 -6.93 9.99 -6.81
C PHE A 20 -6.48 8.79 -5.97
N GLY A 21 -5.31 8.21 -6.27
CA GLY A 21 -4.72 7.13 -5.47
C GLY A 21 -4.57 7.51 -3.99
N TYR A 22 -4.12 8.74 -3.74
CA TYR A 22 -3.95 9.27 -2.40
C TYR A 22 -5.29 9.46 -1.66
N LEU A 23 -6.24 10.18 -2.26
CA LEU A 23 -7.49 10.55 -1.60
C LEU A 23 -8.49 9.40 -1.47
N THR A 24 -8.52 8.50 -2.45
CA THR A 24 -9.53 7.43 -2.50
C THR A 24 -9.09 6.16 -1.78
N PHE A 25 -7.78 5.90 -1.70
CA PHE A 25 -7.28 4.65 -1.13
C PHE A 25 -6.33 4.87 0.04
N TYR A 26 -5.26 5.65 -0.13
CA TYR A 26 -4.24 5.80 0.91
C TYR A 26 -4.78 6.49 2.17
N ARG A 27 -5.44 7.64 2.02
CA ARG A 27 -5.97 8.42 3.15
C ARG A 27 -7.06 7.62 3.91
N PRO A 28 -8.06 7.03 3.25
CA PRO A 28 -9.04 6.18 3.93
C PRO A 28 -8.41 4.96 4.62
N ALA A 29 -7.36 4.36 4.05
CA ALA A 29 -6.63 3.27 4.70
C ALA A 29 -6.01 3.72 6.02
N ASN A 30 -5.44 4.93 6.05
CA ASN A 30 -4.82 5.49 7.24
C ASN A 30 -5.87 5.87 8.31
N GLU A 31 -6.99 6.48 7.90
CA GLU A 31 -8.11 6.79 8.80
C GLU A 31 -8.71 5.51 9.41
N SER A 32 -8.91 4.46 8.59
CA SER A 32 -9.36 3.14 9.05
C SER A 32 -8.40 2.53 10.07
N ARG A 33 -7.08 2.65 9.84
CA ARG A 33 -6.06 2.19 10.79
C ARG A 33 -6.12 2.94 12.12
N GLU A 34 -6.26 4.26 12.11
CA GLU A 34 -6.35 5.06 13.34
C GLU A 34 -7.59 4.67 14.17
N ILE A 35 -8.73 4.45 13.52
CA ILE A 35 -9.95 3.95 14.17
C ILE A 35 -9.70 2.56 14.78
N PHE A 36 -9.06 1.66 14.03
CA PHE A 36 -8.74 0.31 14.49
C PHE A 36 -7.80 0.31 15.70
N GLN A 37 -6.76 1.14 15.69
CA GLN A 37 -5.85 1.29 16.82
C GLN A 37 -6.54 1.87 18.05
N LYS A 38 -7.51 2.78 17.86
CA LYS A 38 -8.31 3.35 18.94
C LYS A 38 -9.25 2.32 19.58
N GLU A 39 -9.85 1.44 18.78
CA GLU A 39 -10.78 0.41 19.27
C GLU A 39 -10.08 -0.80 19.90
N TYR A 40 -8.99 -1.28 19.30
CA TYR A 40 -8.36 -2.55 19.68
C TYR A 40 -6.97 -2.38 20.32
N GLY A 41 -6.45 -1.15 20.35
CA GLY A 41 -5.12 -0.83 20.87
C GLY A 41 -4.00 -1.14 19.88
N ASP A 42 -2.81 -0.60 20.15
CA ASP A 42 -1.62 -0.82 19.30
C ASP A 42 -1.03 -2.23 19.40
N LYS A 43 -1.37 -2.97 20.47
CA LYS A 43 -0.82 -4.30 20.75
C LYS A 43 -1.83 -5.39 20.41
N ILE A 44 -1.39 -6.37 19.63
CA ILE A 44 -2.20 -7.52 19.26
C ILE A 44 -2.38 -8.43 20.47
N LYS A 45 -3.63 -8.74 20.82
CA LYS A 45 -3.97 -9.75 21.82
C LYS A 45 -4.60 -10.95 21.13
N LEU A 46 -4.26 -12.15 21.61
CA LEU A 46 -4.77 -13.41 21.07
C LEU A 46 -6.31 -13.47 21.06
N SER A 47 -6.95 -12.82 22.03
CA SER A 47 -8.41 -12.70 22.16
C SER A 47 -9.07 -11.95 20.98
N HIS A 48 -8.35 -11.09 20.27
CA HIS A 48 -8.89 -10.33 19.15
C HIS A 48 -8.96 -11.15 17.85
N PHE A 49 -8.18 -12.22 17.71
CA PHE A 49 -8.22 -13.08 16.51
C PHE A 49 -9.52 -13.88 16.37
N PHE A 50 -10.21 -14.13 17.48
CA PHE A 50 -11.51 -14.79 17.48
C PHE A 50 -12.68 -13.81 17.31
N ASN A 51 -12.40 -12.50 17.23
CA ASN A 51 -13.41 -11.48 16.97
C ASN A 51 -13.54 -11.28 15.45
N GLU A 52 -14.71 -11.60 14.89
CA GLU A 52 -14.98 -11.47 13.46
C GLU A 52 -14.87 -10.02 12.97
N ASN A 53 -15.27 -9.04 13.79
CA ASN A 53 -15.17 -7.61 13.44
C ASN A 53 -13.72 -7.14 13.38
N TYR A 54 -12.84 -7.66 14.25
CA TYR A 54 -11.41 -7.37 14.19
C TYR A 54 -10.79 -7.84 12.88
N ARG A 55 -11.20 -9.03 12.40
CA ARG A 55 -10.69 -9.61 11.15
C ARG A 55 -11.24 -8.90 9.91
N SER A 56 -12.52 -8.55 9.89
CA SER A 56 -13.15 -7.88 8.74
C SER A 56 -12.58 -6.48 8.52
N VAL A 57 -12.52 -5.65 9.58
CA VAL A 57 -11.90 -4.32 9.54
C VAL A 57 -10.39 -4.43 9.27
N GLY A 58 -9.78 -5.50 9.78
CA GLY A 58 -8.40 -5.90 9.48
C GLY A 58 -8.12 -6.10 7.98
N MET A 59 -8.99 -6.85 7.30
CA MET A 59 -8.86 -7.10 5.86
C MET A 59 -9.18 -5.87 5.01
N GLU A 60 -10.10 -5.03 5.45
CA GLU A 60 -10.52 -3.84 4.72
C GLU A 60 -9.39 -2.82 4.57
N HIS A 61 -8.66 -2.51 5.65
CA HIS A 61 -7.54 -1.56 5.57
C HIS A 61 -6.39 -2.09 4.70
N ILE A 62 -6.10 -3.40 4.76
CA ILE A 62 -5.09 -4.03 3.90
C ILE A 62 -5.49 -3.89 2.43
N LYS A 63 -6.76 -4.16 2.10
CA LYS A 63 -7.27 -4.03 0.74
C LYS A 63 -7.13 -2.59 0.23
N LEU A 64 -7.40 -1.59 1.06
CA LEU A 64 -7.23 -0.18 0.71
C LEU A 64 -5.76 0.18 0.46
N TYR A 65 -4.82 -0.25 1.31
CA TYR A 65 -3.39 -0.03 1.08
C TYR A 65 -2.88 -0.73 -0.19
N ILE A 66 -3.30 -1.98 -0.45
CA ILE A 66 -2.95 -2.69 -1.69
C ILE A 66 -3.47 -1.93 -2.91
N SER A 67 -4.72 -1.46 -2.87
CA SER A 67 -5.31 -0.68 -3.96
C SER A 67 -4.55 0.64 -4.19
N ALA A 68 -4.14 1.33 -3.13
CA ALA A 68 -3.31 2.53 -3.21
C ALA A 68 -1.95 2.24 -3.87
N ILE A 69 -1.27 1.18 -3.44
CA ILE A 69 0.04 0.76 -4.00
C ILE A 69 -0.08 0.48 -5.49
N VAL A 70 -1.13 -0.24 -5.92
CA VAL A 70 -1.36 -0.52 -7.35
C VAL A 70 -1.49 0.77 -8.15
N ILE A 71 -2.24 1.76 -7.66
CA ILE A 71 -2.37 3.05 -8.35
C ILE A 71 -1.03 3.80 -8.40
N PHE A 72 -0.26 3.82 -7.32
CA PHE A 72 1.05 4.48 -7.32
C PHE A 72 2.05 3.82 -8.27
N ILE A 73 1.99 2.50 -8.45
CA ILE A 73 2.77 1.80 -9.48
C ILE A 73 2.35 2.25 -10.90
N ILE A 74 1.05 2.43 -11.15
CA ILE A 74 0.54 2.95 -12.43
C ILE A 74 1.07 4.38 -12.68
N VAL A 75 1.06 5.24 -11.68
CA VAL A 75 1.59 6.61 -11.77
C VAL A 75 3.09 6.61 -12.12
N ILE A 76 3.87 5.70 -11.51
CA ILE A 76 5.29 5.54 -11.83
C ILE A 76 5.47 5.09 -13.28
N ALA A 77 4.69 4.10 -13.74
CA ALA A 77 4.76 3.61 -15.12
C ALA A 77 4.44 4.72 -16.15
N ILE A 78 3.41 5.52 -15.89
CA ILE A 78 3.04 6.66 -16.73
C ILE A 78 4.15 7.74 -16.71
N ALA A 79 4.71 8.05 -15.54
CA ALA A 79 5.81 9.00 -15.41
C ALA A 79 7.05 8.56 -16.20
N LEU A 80 7.42 7.27 -16.16
CA LEU A 80 8.51 6.71 -16.96
C LEU A 80 8.23 6.79 -18.47
N LEU A 81 6.98 6.57 -18.89
CA LEU A 81 6.57 6.76 -20.29
C LEU A 81 6.69 8.22 -20.72
N ILE A 82 6.28 9.17 -19.88
CA ILE A 82 6.43 10.61 -20.16
C ILE A 82 7.92 10.96 -20.33
N ILE A 83 8.79 10.49 -19.43
CA ILE A 83 10.24 10.73 -19.52
C ILE A 83 10.80 10.19 -20.85
N LYS A 84 10.35 9.00 -21.27
CA LYS A 84 10.84 8.35 -22.50
C LYS A 84 10.35 9.05 -23.78
N LEU A 85 9.13 9.59 -23.77
CA LEU A 85 8.48 10.16 -24.96
C LEU A 85 8.62 11.68 -25.05
N ALA A 86 8.99 12.36 -23.97
CA ALA A 86 9.17 13.79 -23.96
C ALA A 86 10.43 14.21 -24.74
N THR A 87 10.26 15.17 -25.64
CA THR A 87 11.36 15.78 -26.41
C THR A 87 12.16 16.82 -25.62
N LYS A 88 11.74 17.14 -24.38
CA LYS A 88 12.41 18.05 -23.46
C LYS A 88 12.49 17.43 -22.07
N ASN A 89 13.52 17.79 -21.31
CA ASN A 89 13.65 17.38 -19.91
C ASN A 89 12.54 18.02 -19.06
N LEU A 90 11.59 17.22 -18.60
CA LEU A 90 10.52 17.61 -17.69
C LEU A 90 10.88 17.13 -16.27
N TYR A 91 10.68 17.98 -15.25
CA TYR A 91 11.02 17.64 -13.86
C TYR A 91 9.86 16.99 -13.10
N SER A 92 8.61 17.37 -13.42
CA SER A 92 7.43 16.83 -12.75
C SER A 92 7.31 15.30 -12.74
N PRO A 93 7.64 14.54 -13.81
CA PRO A 93 7.58 13.08 -13.78
C PRO A 93 8.50 12.47 -12.72
N PHE A 94 9.71 13.03 -12.53
CA PHE A 94 10.65 12.57 -11.50
C PHE A 94 10.11 12.81 -10.09
N ILE A 95 9.50 13.98 -9.86
CA ILE A 95 8.87 14.31 -8.58
C ILE A 95 7.69 13.36 -8.30
N GLN A 96 6.86 13.07 -9.31
CA GLN A 96 5.75 12.13 -9.18
C GLN A 96 6.23 10.73 -8.83
N ILE A 97 7.31 10.24 -9.47
CA ILE A 97 7.93 8.96 -9.12
C ILE A 97 8.38 8.95 -7.67
N LEU A 98 9.09 10.01 -7.23
CA LEU A 98 9.58 10.11 -5.85
C LEU A 98 8.43 10.08 -4.83
N ILE A 99 7.38 10.87 -5.05
CA ILE A 99 6.19 10.89 -4.18
C ILE A 99 5.50 9.53 -4.16
N SER A 100 5.31 8.90 -5.32
CA SER A 100 4.69 7.57 -5.41
C SER A 100 5.51 6.51 -4.68
N ILE A 101 6.85 6.53 -4.76
CA ILE A 101 7.72 5.61 -4.01
C ILE A 101 7.56 5.83 -2.50
N LEU A 102 7.59 7.09 -2.04
CA LEU A 102 7.40 7.40 -0.62
C LEU A 102 6.04 6.89 -0.11
N LEU A 103 4.96 7.12 -0.87
CA LEU A 103 3.63 6.65 -0.50
C LEU A 103 3.52 5.12 -0.49
N ILE A 104 4.21 4.42 -1.41
CA ILE A 104 4.31 2.95 -1.38
C ILE A 104 5.02 2.49 -0.11
N VAL A 105 6.18 3.07 0.22
CA VAL A 105 6.93 2.71 1.44
C VAL A 105 6.10 2.97 2.70
N MET A 106 5.42 4.12 2.79
CA MET A 106 4.52 4.43 3.90
C MET A 106 3.33 3.47 3.99
N SER A 107 2.75 3.09 2.84
CA SER A 107 1.67 2.10 2.77
C SER A 107 2.15 0.73 3.27
N LEU A 108 3.31 0.27 2.80
CA LEU A 108 3.91 -0.99 3.23
C LEU A 108 4.23 -0.97 4.73
N TYR A 109 4.85 0.09 5.23
CA TYR A 109 5.14 0.23 6.66
C TYR A 109 3.87 0.20 7.51
N SER A 110 2.82 0.91 7.07
CA SER A 110 1.54 0.97 7.79
C SER A 110 0.77 -0.35 7.75
N MET A 111 0.95 -1.11 6.67
CA MET A 111 0.39 -2.44 6.48
C MET A 111 1.18 -3.49 7.29
N ILE A 112 2.50 -3.34 7.43
CA ILE A 112 3.39 -4.16 8.29
C ILE A 112 3.29 -3.70 9.76
N ASN A 113 2.07 -3.44 10.23
CA ASN A 113 1.80 -3.59 11.65
C ASN A 113 1.90 -5.08 12.00
N THR A 114 2.13 -5.38 13.28
CA THR A 114 2.38 -6.70 13.89
C THR A 114 1.44 -7.82 13.41
N TYR A 115 0.29 -7.49 12.80
CA TYR A 115 -0.76 -8.37 12.28
C TYR A 115 -0.32 -9.18 11.06
N ILE A 116 0.34 -8.56 10.08
CA ILE A 116 0.89 -9.30 8.93
C ILE A 116 2.08 -10.15 9.37
N ALA A 117 2.93 -9.61 10.25
CA ALA A 117 4.02 -10.39 10.84
C ALA A 117 3.50 -11.62 11.59
N SER A 118 2.40 -11.50 12.35
CA SER A 118 1.80 -12.61 13.09
C SER A 118 0.96 -13.55 12.23
N ILE A 119 0.30 -13.09 11.15
CA ILE A 119 -0.33 -13.99 10.15
C ILE A 119 0.73 -14.79 9.41
N ILE A 120 1.82 -14.14 8.97
CA ILE A 120 2.94 -14.83 8.32
C ILE A 120 3.57 -15.82 9.32
N LEU A 121 3.83 -15.41 10.57
CA LEU A 121 4.35 -16.32 11.60
C LEU A 121 3.40 -17.49 11.88
N ALA A 122 2.09 -17.24 12.01
CA ALA A 122 1.10 -18.27 12.25
C ALA A 122 0.99 -19.24 11.06
N THR A 123 1.08 -18.73 9.83
CA THR A 123 1.08 -19.55 8.61
C THR A 123 2.33 -20.43 8.54
N VAL A 124 3.50 -19.86 8.86
CA VAL A 124 4.76 -20.62 8.95
C VAL A 124 4.68 -21.66 10.06
N PHE A 125 4.14 -21.31 11.22
CA PHE A 125 3.99 -22.23 12.35
C PHE A 125 3.03 -23.38 12.05
N ILE A 126 1.86 -23.11 11.47
CA ILE A 126 0.92 -24.15 11.02
C ILE A 126 1.56 -25.05 9.97
N GLY A 127 2.31 -24.47 9.02
CA GLY A 127 3.07 -25.23 8.04
C GLY A 127 4.11 -26.17 8.67
N LEU A 128 4.83 -25.69 9.69
CA LEU A 128 5.79 -26.50 10.45
C LEU A 128 5.12 -27.61 11.25
N VAL A 129 3.95 -27.36 11.84
CA VAL A 129 3.17 -28.38 12.56
C VAL A 129 2.71 -29.47 11.58
N ILE A 130 2.15 -29.09 10.44
CA ILE A 130 1.73 -30.05 9.39
C ILE A 130 2.93 -30.87 8.91
N TRP A 131 4.07 -30.22 8.66
CA TRP A 131 5.30 -30.89 8.23
C TRP A 131 5.82 -31.88 9.28
N ALA A 132 5.84 -31.48 10.56
CA ALA A 132 6.27 -32.34 11.67
C ALA A 132 5.39 -33.59 11.77
N PHE A 133 4.06 -33.45 11.75
CA PHE A 133 3.14 -34.60 11.76
C PHE A 133 3.25 -35.48 10.51
N THR A 134 3.57 -34.89 9.35
CA THR A 134 3.75 -35.64 8.11
C THR A 134 5.05 -36.46 8.14
N ASN A 135 6.10 -35.98 8.81
CA ASN A 135 7.39 -36.66 8.90
C ASN A 135 7.53 -37.59 10.11
N ASP A 136 6.79 -37.39 11.19
CA ASP A 136 6.69 -38.34 12.31
C ASP A 136 5.84 -39.59 11.96
N ALA A 137 5.07 -39.55 10.87
CA ALA A 137 4.29 -40.69 10.38
C ALA A 137 5.12 -41.71 9.55
N LYS A 138 6.46 -41.62 9.61
CA LYS A 138 7.42 -42.59 9.04
C LYS A 138 8.29 -43.18 10.14
#